data_AF-A0A939HZB0-F1
#
_entry.id   AF-A0A939HZB0-F1
#
_cell.length_a   1.000
_cell.length_b   1.000
_cell.length_c   1.000
_cell.angle_alpha   90.00
_cell.angle_beta   90.00
_cell.angle_gamma   90.00
#
_symmetry.space_group_name_H-M   'P 1'
#
loop_
_entity.id
_entity.type
_entity.pdbx_description
1 polymer ?
#
loop_
_entity_poly.entity_id
_entity_poly.type
_entity_poly.pdbx_seq_one_letter_code
_entity_poly.pdbx_strand_id
1 'polypeptide(L)'
;MKEQDQRFDYVKIGIASSDRIRKWGERTLPNGSVVGEVTKPETINYRTLKPEMDGLFCERIFGPSKDWECWCGKYKRVRHRGIVCERCGVEVTESRVRRHRMGYIKLAAPVAHVWYLKGIPSYMAILLDMPLRDVEQIVYFNSYVVLNPGNTVELHKQDEKIPALAYKQLLTEDQWMEIEDQLYNEESTMIGVEVGIGAEAMQRLLGNVPLEAEAEQLREEIAASKGQKRAKLIKRLRVIDNFVATNSKPEWMILDILPVIPPDLRPMVQLDGGRFATSDLNDLYRRVINRNNRLARLQEILAPEIIVRNEKRMLQEAVDALIDNGRRGRTVVGANNRPLKSLSDIIEGKQGRFRQNLLGKRVDYSGRSVIVVGPQLQIHQCGLPREMAIELFQPFAIHRLIHRGLVNNIKAAKKLIQRGDPHIWDVLEEVIDGHPVLLNRAPTLHRLGIQAFEPILVEGRAIQLHPLVCPAFNADFDGDQMAVHVPLSLESQAEARLLMMASNNIMSPATGRPIVAPSQDMVLGCYYLTADNPNPQKGAGTYFSNLTDAIVAYEQNQVHLHALVWVRYDGEVETDTPDDEVVSQETSADGTVTKLYRDRRVRETADGEMVSQYIRTTPGRIIYNKAIMDVLMA
;
A
#
# COMPACT_ATOMS: atom_id res chain seq x y z
N MET A 1 -16.84 20.19 15.01
CA MET A 1 -17.53 19.67 13.82
C MET A 1 -17.47 18.16 13.93
N LYS A 2 -18.62 17.49 14.06
CA LYS A 2 -18.69 16.05 13.79
C LYS A 2 -18.20 15.89 12.36
N GLU A 3 -17.07 15.21 12.15
CA GLU A 3 -16.66 14.77 10.82
C GLU A 3 -17.80 13.87 10.33
N GLN A 4 -18.69 14.42 9.48
CA GLN A 4 -19.63 13.61 8.73
C GLN A 4 -18.76 12.68 7.90
N ASP A 5 -18.94 11.38 8.12
CA ASP A 5 -18.26 10.32 7.38
C ASP A 5 -18.70 10.43 5.91
N GLN A 6 -18.01 11.26 5.13
CA GLN A 6 -18.29 11.45 3.71
C GLN A 6 -17.86 10.17 3.01
N ARG A 7 -18.79 9.22 2.90
CA ARG A 7 -18.64 8.07 2.04
C ARG A 7 -18.68 8.56 0.59
N PHE A 8 -17.60 8.31 -0.14
CA PHE A 8 -17.49 8.63 -1.56
C PHE A 8 -17.66 7.34 -2.36
N ASP A 9 -18.55 7.35 -3.35
CA ASP A 9 -18.76 6.18 -4.23
C ASP A 9 -17.74 6.12 -5.37
N TYR A 10 -17.21 7.27 -5.79
CA TYR A 10 -16.24 7.36 -6.87
C TYR A 10 -15.20 8.46 -6.63
N VAL A 11 -14.01 8.26 -7.20
CA VAL A 11 -12.92 9.25 -7.21
C VAL A 11 -12.63 9.63 -8.66
N LYS A 12 -12.70 10.92 -8.97
CA LYS A 12 -12.39 11.47 -10.30
C LYS A 12 -11.08 12.25 -10.26
N ILE A 13 -10.23 12.03 -11.26
CA ILE A 13 -9.01 12.80 -11.52
C ILE A 13 -9.18 13.63 -12.79
N GLY A 14 -8.55 14.81 -12.84
CA GLY A 14 -8.56 15.68 -14.00
C GLY A 14 -7.45 16.72 -13.91
N ILE A 15 -7.20 17.42 -15.02
CA ILE A 15 -6.19 18.48 -15.10
C ILE A 15 -6.69 19.68 -14.28
N ALA A 16 -5.80 20.29 -13.50
CA ALA A 16 -6.12 21.46 -12.70
C ALA A 16 -5.77 22.73 -13.48
N SER A 17 -6.75 23.63 -13.65
CA SER A 17 -6.49 24.96 -14.20
C SER A 17 -5.74 25.84 -13.19
N SER A 18 -5.05 26.88 -13.67
CA SER A 18 -4.40 27.90 -12.83
C SER A 18 -5.37 28.47 -11.78
N ASP A 19 -6.62 28.77 -12.16
CA ASP A 19 -7.66 29.26 -11.24
C ASP A 19 -8.06 28.24 -10.18
N ARG A 20 -8.10 26.95 -10.53
CA ARG A 20 -8.42 25.88 -9.59
C ARG A 20 -7.30 25.71 -8.56
N ILE A 21 -6.05 25.79 -9.00
CA ILE A 21 -4.87 25.75 -8.12
C ILE A 21 -4.89 26.95 -7.18
N ARG A 22 -5.19 28.15 -7.72
CA ARG A 22 -5.38 29.36 -6.94
C ARG A 22 -6.45 29.18 -5.86
N LYS A 23 -7.63 28.65 -6.20
CA LYS A 23 -8.70 28.37 -5.23
C LYS A 23 -8.30 27.41 -4.10
N TRP A 24 -7.36 26.49 -4.35
CA TRP A 24 -6.87 25.57 -3.30
C TRP A 24 -5.91 26.23 -2.32
N GLY A 25 -5.08 27.15 -2.80
CA GLY A 25 -4.07 27.82 -2.00
C GLY A 25 -4.52 29.17 -1.43
N GLU A 26 -5.43 29.88 -2.10
CA GLU A 26 -6.01 31.13 -1.61
C GLU A 26 -7.03 30.87 -0.51
N ARG A 27 -6.88 31.62 0.57
CA ARG A 27 -7.85 31.68 1.65
C ARG A 27 -8.08 33.14 2.03
N THR A 28 -9.35 33.51 2.12
CA THR A 28 -9.77 34.74 2.77
C THR A 28 -9.81 34.52 4.27
N LEU A 29 -8.96 35.22 5.01
CA LEU A 29 -8.99 35.24 6.47
C LEU A 29 -10.23 36.01 6.98
N PRO A 30 -10.68 35.77 8.23
CA PRO A 30 -11.80 36.50 8.84
C PRO A 30 -11.71 38.03 8.83
N ASN A 31 -10.50 38.59 8.66
CA ASN A 31 -10.24 40.02 8.54
C ASN A 31 -10.37 40.55 7.10
N GLY A 32 -10.77 39.72 6.13
CA GLY A 32 -10.88 40.06 4.71
C GLY A 32 -9.57 39.98 3.92
N SER A 33 -8.43 39.67 4.55
CA SER A 33 -7.15 39.54 3.82
C SER A 33 -7.05 38.20 3.09
N VAL A 34 -6.62 38.25 1.82
CA VAL A 34 -6.33 37.06 1.01
C VAL A 34 -4.90 36.61 1.30
N VAL A 35 -4.72 35.34 1.66
CA VAL A 35 -3.42 34.71 1.91
C VAL A 35 -3.31 33.42 1.11
N GLY A 36 -2.10 33.05 0.69
CA GLY A 36 -1.89 31.81 -0.06
C GLY A 36 -0.59 31.77 -0.87
N GLU A 37 -0.14 32.94 -1.31
CA GLU A 37 1.06 33.08 -2.13
C GLU A 37 2.36 32.97 -1.31
N VAL A 38 3.27 32.10 -1.75
CA VAL A 38 4.62 31.97 -1.20
C VAL A 38 5.58 32.76 -2.08
N THR A 39 6.09 33.87 -1.56
CA THR A 39 6.99 34.78 -2.30
C THR A 39 8.46 34.58 -1.93
N LYS A 40 8.73 34.13 -0.70
CA LYS A 40 10.09 34.08 -0.16
C LYS A 40 10.70 32.68 -0.17
N PRO A 41 11.98 32.53 -0.53
CA PRO A 41 12.68 31.23 -0.54
C PRO A 41 13.07 30.73 0.86
N GLU A 42 13.05 31.61 1.87
CA GLU A 42 13.46 31.28 3.23
C GLU A 42 12.52 30.28 3.91
N THR A 43 13.08 29.47 4.82
CA THR A 43 12.35 28.44 5.55
C THR A 43 12.09 28.85 7.00
N ILE A 44 13.12 28.78 7.84
CA ILE A 44 13.10 29.12 9.25
C ILE A 44 14.28 30.03 9.57
N ASN A 45 14.11 30.88 10.57
CA ASN A 45 15.18 31.69 11.09
C ASN A 45 16.15 30.84 11.93
N TYR A 46 17.44 30.85 11.61
CA TYR A 46 18.43 30.03 12.31
C TYR A 46 18.63 30.40 13.79
N ARG A 47 18.35 31.65 14.18
CA ARG A 47 18.51 32.10 15.58
C ARG A 47 17.29 31.81 16.43
N THR A 48 16.11 32.11 15.92
CA THR A 48 14.86 32.02 16.69
C THR A 48 14.12 30.70 16.47
N LEU A 49 14.53 29.91 15.47
CA LEU A 49 13.88 28.67 15.02
C LEU A 49 12.42 28.87 14.58
N LYS A 50 11.98 30.13 14.44
CA LYS A 50 10.63 30.45 13.98
C LYS A 50 10.56 30.43 12.46
N PRO A 51 9.42 30.01 11.87
CA PRO A 51 9.20 30.12 10.44
C PRO A 51 9.29 31.57 9.97
N GLU A 52 9.91 31.79 8.80
CA GLU A 52 9.95 33.10 8.17
C GLU A 52 8.59 33.43 7.53
N MET A 53 8.21 34.71 7.60
CA MET A 53 6.95 35.19 7.01
C MET A 53 7.06 35.19 5.48
N ASP A 54 6.00 34.75 4.82
CA ASP A 54 5.88 34.56 3.36
C ASP A 54 6.83 33.53 2.74
N GLY A 55 7.59 32.83 3.58
CA GLY A 55 8.45 31.73 3.20
C GLY A 55 7.74 30.39 3.10
N LEU A 56 8.52 29.34 2.84
CA LEU A 56 8.03 27.98 2.65
C LEU A 56 7.35 27.36 3.89
N PHE A 57 7.56 27.91 5.09
CA PHE A 57 6.94 27.43 6.32
C PHE A 57 6.02 28.47 6.98
N CYS A 58 5.69 29.54 6.26
CA CYS A 58 4.94 30.69 6.74
C CYS A 58 3.66 30.30 7.50
N GLU A 59 3.55 30.77 8.76
CA GLU A 59 2.40 30.47 9.61
C GLU A 59 1.12 31.19 9.17
N ARG A 60 1.25 32.33 8.48
CA ARG A 60 0.10 33.09 7.95
C ARG A 60 -0.63 32.30 6.86
N ILE A 61 0.12 31.64 5.99
CA ILE A 61 -0.42 30.86 4.86
C ILE A 61 -0.92 29.49 5.39
N PHE A 62 0.01 28.70 5.93
CA PHE A 62 -0.22 27.29 6.25
C PHE A 62 -0.89 27.06 7.61
N GLY A 63 -0.90 28.06 8.50
CA GLY A 63 -1.43 27.96 9.87
C GLY A 63 -0.34 27.88 10.94
N PRO A 64 -0.73 27.91 12.23
CA PRO A 64 0.21 28.07 13.35
C PRO A 64 1.06 26.81 13.59
N SER A 65 2.32 26.97 13.97
CA SER A 65 3.21 25.83 14.28
C SER A 65 2.86 25.11 15.59
N LYS A 66 2.26 25.83 16.54
CA LYS A 66 1.80 25.32 17.83
C LYS A 66 0.29 25.52 17.97
N ASP A 67 -0.36 24.61 18.69
CA ASP A 67 -1.80 24.68 18.89
C ASP A 67 -2.21 25.97 19.61
N TRP A 68 -3.16 26.69 19.02
CA TRP A 68 -3.76 27.90 19.62
C TRP A 68 -2.75 29.00 19.97
N GLU A 69 -1.63 29.09 19.23
CA GLU A 69 -0.61 30.13 19.40
C GLU A 69 -0.30 30.81 18.06
N CYS A 70 -0.30 32.14 18.03
CA CYS A 70 0.13 32.89 16.83
C CYS A 70 1.65 33.10 16.83
N TRP A 71 2.25 33.33 15.64
CA TRP A 71 3.68 33.53 15.43
C TRP A 71 4.37 34.51 16.41
N CYS A 72 3.74 35.67 16.66
CA CYS A 72 4.28 36.70 17.55
C CYS A 72 4.08 36.41 19.05
N GLY A 73 3.26 35.43 19.40
CA GLY A 73 2.92 35.08 20.78
C GLY A 73 1.94 36.04 21.49
N LYS A 74 1.34 37.04 20.80
CA LYS A 74 0.31 37.94 21.37
C LYS A 74 -0.91 37.16 21.84
N TYR A 75 -1.40 36.25 21.00
CA TYR A 75 -2.53 35.38 21.31
C TYR A 75 -2.03 33.96 21.59
N LYS A 76 -2.36 33.47 22.78
CA LYS A 76 -2.06 32.11 23.25
C LYS A 76 -3.30 31.54 23.95
N ARG A 77 -3.47 30.22 23.85
CA ARG A 77 -4.57 29.42 24.46
C ARG A 77 -5.86 29.44 23.64
N VAL A 78 -6.69 28.42 23.90
CA VAL A 78 -7.93 28.09 23.18
C VAL A 78 -8.96 29.23 23.15
N ARG A 79 -8.97 30.13 24.15
CA ARG A 79 -9.94 31.24 24.26
C ARG A 79 -9.94 32.20 23.07
N HIS A 80 -8.83 32.28 22.31
CA HIS A 80 -8.69 33.15 21.14
C HIS A 80 -8.93 32.42 19.82
N ARG A 81 -9.60 31.27 19.85
CA ARG A 81 -9.94 30.46 18.69
C ARG A 81 -10.59 31.30 17.58
N GLY A 82 -10.07 31.18 16.36
CA GLY A 82 -10.62 31.82 15.16
C GLY A 82 -10.29 33.30 15.02
N ILE A 83 -9.59 33.91 15.99
CA ILE A 83 -9.11 35.29 15.89
C ILE A 83 -7.86 35.32 15.00
N VAL A 84 -7.80 36.30 14.09
CA VAL A 84 -6.59 36.59 13.31
C VAL A 84 -5.77 37.63 14.04
N CYS A 85 -4.48 37.35 14.25
CA CYS A 85 -3.62 38.29 14.96
C CYS A 85 -3.37 39.56 14.14
N GLU A 86 -3.67 40.74 14.68
CA GLU A 86 -3.40 42.04 14.04
C GLU A 86 -1.92 42.28 13.75
N ARG A 87 -1.01 41.71 14.54
CA ARG A 87 0.43 41.97 14.45
C ARG A 87 1.14 41.08 13.43
N CYS A 88 0.73 39.81 13.32
CA CYS A 88 1.40 38.83 12.44
C CYS A 88 0.47 38.22 11.38
N GLY A 89 -0.83 38.52 11.39
CA GLY A 89 -1.80 37.99 10.44
C GLY A 89 -2.04 36.48 10.55
N VAL A 90 -1.58 35.83 11.62
CA VAL A 90 -1.74 34.39 11.83
C VAL A 90 -3.08 34.13 12.52
N GLU A 91 -3.85 33.20 11.95
CA GLU A 91 -5.08 32.69 12.52
C GLU A 91 -4.79 31.73 13.68
N VAL A 92 -5.43 31.96 14.84
CA VAL A 92 -5.27 31.11 16.01
C VAL A 92 -6.18 29.88 15.90
N THR A 93 -5.58 28.76 15.52
CA THR A 93 -6.23 27.46 15.32
C THR A 93 -5.30 26.31 15.76
N GLU A 94 -5.73 25.07 15.61
CA GLU A 94 -4.90 23.88 15.79
C GLU A 94 -3.79 23.81 14.75
N SER A 95 -2.62 23.30 15.13
CA SER A 95 -1.47 23.12 14.22
C SER A 95 -1.74 22.08 13.13
N ARG A 96 -2.65 21.11 13.37
CA ARG A 96 -3.06 20.06 12.42
C ARG A 96 -3.46 20.60 11.05
N VAL A 97 -3.97 21.83 10.98
CA VAL A 97 -4.34 22.47 9.70
C VAL A 97 -3.15 22.62 8.74
N ARG A 98 -1.91 22.67 9.24
CA ARG A 98 -0.67 22.77 8.45
C ARG A 98 -0.38 21.54 7.60
N ARG A 99 -1.06 20.42 7.86
CA ARG A 99 -1.01 19.21 7.03
C ARG A 99 -1.96 19.27 5.83
N HIS A 100 -2.99 20.11 5.89
CA HIS A 100 -4.08 20.16 4.91
C HIS A 100 -4.09 21.43 4.05
N ARG A 101 -3.53 22.53 4.55
CA ARG A 101 -3.51 23.83 3.84
C ARG A 101 -2.40 23.85 2.79
N MET A 102 -2.77 24.02 1.52
CA MET A 102 -1.83 24.24 0.42
C MET A 102 -1.48 25.73 0.30
N GLY A 103 -0.37 26.01 -0.37
CA GLY A 103 -0.03 27.36 -0.85
C GLY A 103 0.13 27.33 -2.36
N TYR A 104 0.49 28.45 -2.96
CA TYR A 104 0.85 28.52 -4.38
C TYR A 104 1.97 29.53 -4.63
N ILE A 105 2.61 29.41 -5.78
CA ILE A 105 3.59 30.35 -6.31
C ILE A 105 3.04 30.86 -7.64
N LYS A 106 2.92 32.19 -7.77
CA LYS A 106 2.62 32.81 -9.06
C LYS A 106 3.91 32.87 -9.88
N LEU A 107 3.92 32.22 -11.03
CA LEU A 107 5.08 32.21 -11.90
C LEU A 107 5.15 33.51 -12.71
N ALA A 108 6.35 34.07 -12.87
CA ALA A 108 6.60 35.28 -13.65
C ALA A 108 6.56 35.01 -15.17
N ALA A 109 6.67 33.75 -15.59
CA ALA A 109 6.42 33.30 -16.94
C ALA A 109 5.71 31.94 -16.91
N PRO A 110 4.85 31.62 -17.90
CA PRO A 110 4.22 30.31 -18.01
C PRO A 110 5.27 29.19 -18.15
N VAL A 111 4.99 28.02 -17.59
CA VAL A 111 5.89 26.86 -17.58
C VAL A 111 5.15 25.61 -18.04
N ALA A 112 5.70 24.85 -18.97
CA ALA A 112 5.08 23.62 -19.44
C ALA A 112 5.21 22.51 -18.39
N HIS A 113 4.15 21.73 -18.15
CA HIS A 113 4.23 20.61 -17.22
C HIS A 113 4.96 19.41 -17.84
N VAL A 114 6.05 18.97 -17.22
CA VAL A 114 6.97 17.94 -17.75
C VAL A 114 6.31 16.61 -18.13
N TRP A 115 5.30 16.15 -17.39
CA TRP A 115 4.58 14.90 -17.71
C TRP A 115 3.86 14.94 -19.07
N TYR A 116 3.27 16.08 -19.47
CA TYR A 116 2.56 16.20 -20.74
C TYR A 116 3.51 16.49 -21.91
N LEU A 117 4.66 17.10 -21.60
CA LEU A 117 5.73 17.37 -22.56
C LEU A 117 6.55 16.12 -22.88
N LYS A 118 7.18 15.50 -21.88
CA LYS A 118 8.04 14.30 -22.00
C LYS A 118 7.34 12.98 -21.65
N GLY A 119 6.01 12.99 -21.67
CA GLY A 119 5.20 11.77 -21.68
C GLY A 119 5.62 10.84 -22.81
N ILE A 120 5.55 9.52 -22.59
CA ILE A 120 5.56 8.55 -23.70
C ILE A 120 4.15 7.95 -23.75
N PRO A 121 3.28 8.40 -24.66
CA PRO A 121 3.48 9.45 -25.67
C PRO A 121 3.34 10.89 -25.11
N SER A 122 3.85 11.88 -25.85
CA SER A 122 3.74 13.30 -25.48
C SER A 122 2.38 13.84 -25.92
N TYR A 123 1.57 14.29 -24.96
CA TYR A 123 0.23 14.79 -25.24
C TYR A 123 0.26 16.14 -25.95
N MET A 124 1.21 17.01 -25.60
CA MET A 124 1.37 18.31 -26.28
C MET A 124 1.76 18.15 -27.75
N ALA A 125 2.71 17.24 -28.03
CA ALA A 125 3.14 16.94 -29.40
C ALA A 125 2.01 16.33 -30.25
N ILE A 126 1.24 15.40 -29.67
CA ILE A 126 0.09 14.78 -30.36
C ILE A 126 -0.99 15.82 -30.69
N LEU A 127 -1.33 16.69 -29.73
CA LEU A 127 -2.37 17.71 -29.92
C LEU A 127 -2.00 18.71 -31.01
N LEU A 128 -0.74 19.16 -31.03
CA LEU A 128 -0.28 20.16 -32.00
C LEU A 128 0.10 19.57 -33.36
N ASP A 129 0.13 18.24 -33.49
CA ASP A 129 0.64 17.50 -34.64
C ASP A 129 2.09 17.85 -35.02
N MET A 130 2.90 18.14 -34.00
CA MET A 130 4.33 18.43 -34.13
C MET A 130 5.15 17.27 -33.56
N PRO A 131 6.37 17.02 -34.07
CA PRO A 131 7.24 16.03 -33.46
C PRO A 131 7.72 16.53 -32.08
N LEU A 132 7.97 15.59 -31.16
CA LEU A 132 8.37 15.90 -29.78
C LEU A 132 9.63 16.78 -29.71
N ARG A 133 10.61 16.52 -30.58
CA ARG A 133 11.88 17.28 -30.60
C ARG A 133 11.65 18.77 -30.82
N ASP A 134 10.74 19.12 -31.72
CA ASP A 134 10.43 20.49 -32.10
C ASP A 134 9.71 21.20 -30.94
N VAL A 135 8.75 20.52 -30.32
CA VAL A 135 8.05 21.04 -29.13
C VAL A 135 9.03 21.28 -27.97
N GLU A 136 10.01 20.38 -27.77
CA GLU A 136 11.06 20.60 -26.78
C GLU A 136 11.95 21.80 -27.12
N GLN A 137 12.33 21.98 -28.38
CA GLN A 137 13.12 23.13 -28.81
C GLN A 137 12.43 24.46 -28.52
N ILE A 138 11.11 24.53 -28.73
CA ILE A 138 10.30 25.72 -28.43
C ILE A 138 10.26 25.97 -26.92
N VAL A 139 9.87 24.97 -26.12
CA VAL A 139 9.71 25.12 -24.65
C VAL A 139 11.01 25.56 -23.97
N TYR A 140 12.16 25.05 -24.43
CA TYR A 140 13.46 25.33 -23.83
C TYR A 140 14.24 26.48 -24.51
N PHE A 141 13.54 27.32 -25.28
CA PHE A 141 14.08 28.55 -25.87
C PHE A 141 15.24 28.34 -26.87
N ASN A 142 15.23 27.24 -27.63
CA ASN A 142 16.21 26.97 -28.69
C ASN A 142 15.75 27.40 -30.09
N SER A 143 14.44 27.46 -30.32
CA SER A 143 13.86 27.81 -31.64
C SER A 143 12.54 28.53 -31.44
N TYR A 144 12.19 29.40 -32.39
CA TYR A 144 10.93 30.13 -32.40
C TYR A 144 9.87 29.35 -33.16
N VAL A 145 8.61 29.69 -32.93
CA VAL A 145 7.47 29.14 -33.66
C VAL A 145 6.54 30.25 -34.16
N VAL A 146 6.10 30.12 -35.41
CA VAL A 146 5.14 31.03 -36.02
C VAL A 146 3.75 30.78 -35.41
N LEU A 147 3.22 31.79 -34.71
CA LEU A 147 1.88 31.79 -34.11
C LEU A 147 0.83 32.28 -35.12
N ASN A 148 1.16 33.32 -35.87
CA ASN A 148 0.32 33.84 -36.95
C ASN A 148 1.21 34.22 -38.15
N PRO A 149 1.03 33.59 -39.31
CA PRO A 149 1.79 33.95 -40.51
C PRO A 149 1.36 35.30 -41.12
N GLY A 150 0.24 35.90 -40.71
CA GLY A 150 -0.22 37.17 -41.25
C GLY A 150 -0.41 37.14 -42.77
N ASN A 151 0.00 38.20 -43.47
CA ASN A 151 -0.12 38.33 -44.93
C ASN A 151 1.08 37.78 -45.73
N THR A 152 2.07 37.14 -45.08
CA THR A 152 3.31 36.70 -45.76
C THR A 152 3.08 35.65 -46.83
N VAL A 153 2.06 34.80 -46.66
CA VAL A 153 1.70 33.75 -47.62
C VAL A 153 1.22 34.34 -48.95
N GLU A 154 0.55 35.50 -48.91
CA GLU A 154 0.07 36.20 -50.09
C GLU A 154 1.16 37.05 -50.73
N LEU A 155 1.99 37.68 -49.91
CA LEU A 155 3.13 38.49 -50.36
C LEU A 155 4.23 37.67 -51.02
N HIS A 156 4.52 36.46 -50.54
CA HIS A 156 5.48 35.55 -51.18
C HIS A 156 5.08 35.18 -52.62
N LYS A 157 3.77 35.16 -52.93
CA LYS A 157 3.28 34.91 -54.30
C LYS A 157 3.52 36.10 -55.24
N GLN A 158 3.75 37.30 -54.70
CA GLN A 158 3.98 38.53 -55.45
C GLN A 158 5.47 38.89 -55.52
N ASP A 159 6.24 38.57 -54.49
CA ASP A 159 7.69 38.76 -54.43
C ASP A 159 8.37 37.55 -53.78
N GLU A 160 9.17 36.81 -54.54
CA GLU A 160 9.87 35.59 -54.08
C GLU A 160 10.89 35.88 -52.97
N LYS A 161 11.29 37.14 -52.77
CA LYS A 161 12.24 37.54 -51.72
C LYS A 161 11.62 37.52 -50.32
N ILE A 162 10.29 37.54 -50.19
CA ILE A 162 9.59 37.53 -48.90
C ILE A 162 9.42 36.07 -48.44
N PRO A 163 9.86 35.66 -47.24
CA PRO A 163 9.74 34.27 -46.80
C PRO A 163 8.28 33.83 -46.60
N ALA A 164 7.90 32.69 -47.18
CA ALA A 164 6.61 32.06 -46.96
C ALA A 164 6.54 31.40 -45.58
N LEU A 165 6.06 32.13 -44.58
CA LEU A 165 5.82 31.60 -43.24
C LEU A 165 4.54 30.75 -43.20
N ALA A 166 4.65 29.53 -42.67
CA ALA A 166 3.53 28.66 -42.37
C ALA A 166 3.22 28.65 -40.87
N TYR A 167 1.95 28.45 -40.52
CA TYR A 167 1.54 28.25 -39.13
C TYR A 167 2.25 27.03 -38.52
N LYS A 168 2.74 27.14 -37.28
CA LYS A 168 3.56 26.13 -36.57
C LYS A 168 4.93 25.83 -37.19
N GLN A 169 5.39 26.62 -38.16
CA GLN A 169 6.76 26.51 -38.67
C GLN A 169 7.76 26.90 -37.59
N LEU A 170 8.84 26.13 -37.46
CA LEU A 170 9.97 26.48 -36.60
C LEU A 170 10.94 27.38 -37.35
N LEU A 171 11.44 28.39 -36.63
CA LEU A 171 12.45 29.32 -37.13
C LEU A 171 13.70 29.22 -36.24
N THR A 172 14.86 29.19 -36.86
CA THR A 172 16.14 29.36 -36.16
C THR A 172 16.33 30.83 -35.78
N GLU A 173 17.31 31.10 -34.91
CA GLU A 173 17.61 32.48 -34.49
C GLU A 173 18.04 33.37 -35.67
N ASP A 174 18.89 32.86 -36.56
CA ASP A 174 19.32 33.59 -37.76
C ASP A 174 18.15 33.90 -38.70
N GLN A 175 17.27 32.92 -38.94
CA GLN A 175 16.08 33.10 -39.77
C GLN A 175 15.13 34.12 -39.15
N TRP A 176 14.93 34.07 -37.83
CA TRP A 176 14.12 35.05 -37.14
C TRP A 176 14.71 36.46 -37.25
N MET A 177 16.03 36.62 -37.08
CA MET A 177 16.69 37.92 -37.26
C MET A 177 16.48 38.48 -38.67
N GLU A 178 16.63 37.66 -39.71
CA GLU A 178 16.38 38.08 -41.10
C GLU A 178 14.92 38.52 -41.31
N ILE A 179 13.96 37.77 -40.75
CA ILE A 179 12.52 38.10 -40.84
C ILE A 179 12.21 39.36 -40.03
N GLU A 180 12.79 39.51 -38.83
CA GLU A 180 12.60 40.65 -37.94
C GLU A 180 13.12 41.94 -38.58
N ASP A 181 14.31 41.90 -39.18
CA ASP A 181 14.89 43.03 -39.93
C ASP A 181 13.98 43.44 -41.10
N GLN A 182 13.39 42.48 -41.81
CA GLN A 182 12.44 42.74 -42.89
C GLN A 182 11.11 43.30 -42.37
N LEU A 183 10.65 42.87 -41.20
CA LEU A 183 9.38 43.29 -40.60
C LEU A 183 9.40 44.74 -40.09
N TYR A 184 10.55 45.17 -39.56
CA TYR A 184 10.71 46.52 -38.99
C TYR A 184 11.33 47.54 -39.96
N ASN A 185 11.58 47.14 -41.22
CA ASN A 185 12.01 48.08 -42.26
C ASN A 185 10.87 49.06 -42.62
N GLU A 186 11.20 50.33 -42.88
CA GLU A 186 10.21 51.41 -43.12
C GLU A 186 9.36 51.17 -44.39
N GLU A 187 9.84 50.35 -45.33
CA GLU A 187 9.15 49.92 -46.56
C GLU A 187 8.43 48.57 -46.44
N SER A 188 8.32 48.01 -45.22
CA SER A 188 7.76 46.68 -45.03
C SER A 188 6.26 46.61 -45.34
N THR A 189 5.88 45.61 -46.15
CA THR A 189 4.48 45.27 -46.47
C THR A 189 3.93 44.15 -45.58
N MET A 190 4.78 43.53 -44.74
CA MET A 190 4.40 42.44 -43.85
C MET A 190 3.63 42.97 -42.65
N ILE A 191 2.39 42.52 -42.49
CA ILE A 191 1.48 42.94 -41.42
C ILE A 191 0.91 41.71 -40.72
N GLY A 192 0.93 41.72 -39.38
CA GLY A 192 0.28 40.71 -38.56
C GLY A 192 1.04 39.40 -38.38
N VAL A 193 2.34 39.38 -38.69
CA VAL A 193 3.21 38.24 -38.37
C VAL A 193 3.46 38.20 -36.87
N GLU A 194 3.08 37.12 -36.22
CA GLU A 194 3.37 36.87 -34.81
C GLU A 194 4.24 35.62 -34.67
N VAL A 195 5.41 35.79 -34.06
CA VAL A 195 6.33 34.70 -33.72
C VAL A 195 6.52 34.68 -32.21
N GLY A 196 6.51 33.48 -31.64
CA GLY A 196 6.65 33.27 -30.21
C GLY A 196 7.73 32.26 -29.88
N ILE A 197 8.17 32.26 -28.62
CA ILE A 197 9.11 31.28 -28.08
C ILE A 197 8.71 30.85 -26.66
N GLY A 198 9.14 29.66 -26.24
CA GLY A 198 8.92 29.16 -24.89
C GLY A 198 7.51 28.61 -24.65
N ALA A 199 7.22 28.36 -23.38
CA ALA A 199 5.92 27.85 -22.95
C ALA A 199 4.75 28.83 -23.19
N GLU A 200 5.01 30.13 -23.30
CA GLU A 200 4.01 31.15 -23.65
C GLU A 200 3.49 30.96 -25.08
N ALA A 201 4.39 30.72 -26.04
CA ALA A 201 4.02 30.38 -27.41
C ALA A 201 3.19 29.07 -27.45
N MET A 202 3.60 28.07 -26.67
CA MET A 202 2.86 26.81 -26.55
C MET A 202 1.47 26.99 -25.97
N GLN A 203 1.31 27.87 -24.98
CA GLN A 203 0.00 28.18 -24.39
C GLN A 203 -0.94 28.78 -25.44
N ARG A 204 -0.46 29.74 -26.24
CA ARG A 204 -1.24 30.33 -27.34
C ARG A 204 -1.59 29.32 -28.42
N LEU A 205 -0.62 28.50 -28.86
CA LEU A 205 -0.87 27.44 -29.84
C LEU A 205 -1.94 26.46 -29.36
N LEU A 206 -1.86 26.03 -28.09
CA LEU A 206 -2.83 25.10 -27.49
C LEU A 206 -4.21 25.73 -27.27
N GLY A 207 -4.27 27.03 -26.94
CA GLY A 207 -5.52 27.77 -26.77
C GLY A 207 -6.26 28.01 -28.09
N ASN A 208 -5.53 28.09 -29.21
CA ASN A 208 -6.09 28.31 -30.54
C ASN A 208 -6.56 27.02 -31.24
N VAL A 209 -6.44 25.84 -30.63
CA VAL A 209 -6.89 24.57 -31.22
C VAL A 209 -8.41 24.40 -31.03
N PRO A 210 -9.23 24.42 -32.09
CA PRO A 210 -10.66 24.14 -31.98
C PRO A 210 -10.89 22.62 -31.87
N LEU A 211 -11.07 22.12 -30.65
CA LEU A 211 -11.14 20.69 -30.36
C LEU A 211 -12.26 19.96 -31.12
N GLU A 212 -13.48 20.51 -31.13
CA GLU A 212 -14.63 19.87 -31.78
C GLU A 212 -14.47 19.84 -33.31
N ALA A 213 -14.00 20.94 -33.91
CA ALA A 213 -13.79 21.01 -35.35
C ALA A 213 -12.65 20.08 -35.81
N GLU A 214 -11.54 20.04 -35.06
CA GLU A 214 -10.46 19.10 -35.35
C GLU A 214 -10.89 17.64 -35.18
N ALA A 215 -11.75 17.33 -34.22
CA ALA A 215 -12.27 15.98 -34.02
C ALA A 215 -13.04 15.48 -35.26
N GLU A 216 -13.92 16.31 -35.83
CA GLU A 216 -14.66 15.95 -37.04
C GLU A 216 -13.75 15.81 -38.26
N GLN A 217 -12.82 16.76 -38.47
CA GLN A 217 -11.84 16.66 -39.55
C GLN A 217 -11.01 15.37 -39.47
N LEU A 218 -10.55 15.01 -38.28
CA LEU A 218 -9.79 13.77 -38.06
C LEU A 218 -10.63 12.52 -38.34
N ARG A 219 -11.93 12.51 -38.04
CA ARG A 219 -12.81 11.37 -38.35
C ARG A 219 -12.94 11.16 -39.86
N GLU A 220 -13.06 12.23 -40.63
CA GLU A 220 -13.07 12.18 -42.09
C GLU A 220 -11.72 11.69 -42.66
N GLU A 221 -10.60 12.24 -42.17
CA GLU A 221 -9.26 11.84 -42.61
C GLU A 221 -8.92 10.38 -42.29
N ILE A 222 -9.42 9.85 -41.17
CA ILE A 222 -9.27 8.45 -40.76
C ILE A 222 -10.00 7.51 -41.72
N ALA A 223 -11.15 7.92 -42.25
CA ALA A 223 -11.89 7.14 -43.24
C ALA A 223 -11.13 7.04 -44.58
N ALA A 224 -10.46 8.12 -44.98
CA ALA A 224 -9.66 8.19 -46.20
C ALA A 224 -8.27 7.53 -46.08
N SER A 225 -7.67 7.53 -44.87
CA SER A 225 -6.29 7.09 -44.64
C SER A 225 -6.16 5.58 -44.37
N LYS A 226 -5.09 4.95 -44.86
CA LYS A 226 -4.72 3.55 -44.57
C LYS A 226 -3.33 3.44 -43.93
N GLY A 227 -3.05 2.32 -43.24
CA GLY A 227 -1.74 2.01 -42.68
C GLY A 227 -1.33 2.83 -41.45
N GLN A 228 -0.05 3.21 -41.37
CA GLN A 228 0.53 3.92 -40.20
C GLN A 228 -0.05 5.33 -39.99
N LYS A 229 -0.39 6.04 -41.07
CA LYS A 229 -1.01 7.38 -40.99
C LYS A 229 -2.34 7.31 -40.23
N ARG A 230 -3.17 6.30 -40.53
CA ARG A 230 -4.43 6.05 -39.82
C ARG A 230 -4.20 5.81 -38.32
N ALA A 231 -3.19 5.04 -37.94
CA ALA A 231 -2.86 4.79 -36.55
C ALA A 231 -2.45 6.06 -35.79
N LYS A 232 -1.72 7.00 -36.44
CA LYS A 232 -1.36 8.31 -35.87
C LYS A 232 -2.61 9.16 -35.64
N LEU A 233 -3.47 9.27 -36.65
CA LEU A 233 -4.72 10.05 -36.57
C LEU A 233 -5.67 9.52 -35.48
N ILE A 234 -5.83 8.19 -35.37
CA ILE A 234 -6.64 7.57 -34.31
C ILE A 234 -6.11 7.93 -32.92
N LYS A 235 -4.78 7.94 -32.72
CA LYS A 235 -4.18 8.34 -31.44
C LYS A 235 -4.46 9.81 -31.12
N ARG A 236 -4.39 10.70 -32.12
CA ARG A 236 -4.71 12.13 -31.95
C ARG A 236 -6.19 12.35 -31.63
N LEU A 237 -7.08 11.75 -32.41
CA LEU A 237 -8.53 11.82 -32.20
C LEU A 237 -8.91 11.34 -30.79
N ARG A 238 -8.34 10.22 -30.32
CA ARG A 238 -8.58 9.72 -28.95
C ARG A 238 -8.21 10.74 -27.87
N VAL A 239 -7.11 11.46 -28.04
CA VAL A 239 -6.71 12.50 -27.08
C VAL A 239 -7.71 13.66 -27.11
N ILE A 240 -8.09 14.13 -28.29
CA ILE A 240 -9.06 15.23 -28.45
C ILE A 240 -10.44 14.85 -27.87
N ASP A 241 -10.97 13.66 -28.20
CA ASP A 241 -12.23 13.16 -27.66
C ASP A 241 -12.20 13.12 -26.12
N ASN A 242 -11.07 12.76 -25.51
CA ASN A 242 -10.91 12.79 -24.04
C ASN A 242 -10.95 14.21 -23.47
N PHE A 243 -10.36 15.20 -24.15
CA PHE A 243 -10.44 16.61 -23.71
C PHE A 243 -11.88 17.14 -23.81
N VAL A 244 -12.58 16.84 -24.91
CA VAL A 244 -14.00 17.18 -25.10
C VAL A 244 -14.87 16.53 -24.03
N ALA A 245 -14.71 15.21 -23.80
CA ALA A 245 -15.50 14.47 -22.80
C ALA A 245 -15.27 14.95 -21.36
N THR A 246 -14.05 15.40 -21.04
CA THR A 246 -13.72 15.92 -19.69
C THR A 246 -14.01 17.40 -19.51
N ASN A 247 -14.35 18.12 -20.60
CA ASN A 247 -14.43 19.58 -20.66
C ASN A 247 -13.14 20.25 -20.12
N SER A 248 -12.00 19.62 -20.39
CA SER A 248 -10.69 20.15 -20.00
C SER A 248 -10.14 20.98 -21.15
N LYS A 249 -9.42 22.07 -20.84
CA LYS A 249 -8.75 22.86 -21.88
C LYS A 249 -7.28 22.42 -22.06
N PRO A 250 -6.76 22.34 -23.30
CA PRO A 250 -5.37 21.97 -23.54
C PRO A 250 -4.35 22.94 -22.92
N GLU A 251 -4.71 24.22 -22.82
CA GLU A 251 -3.89 25.28 -22.22
C GLU A 251 -3.53 25.01 -20.75
N TRP A 252 -4.33 24.21 -20.02
CA TRP A 252 -4.06 23.87 -18.61
C TRP A 252 -2.85 22.95 -18.43
N MET A 253 -2.26 22.42 -19.51
CA MET A 253 -0.96 21.73 -19.45
C MET A 253 0.21 22.71 -19.24
N ILE A 254 -0.01 24.01 -19.47
CA ILE A 254 0.90 25.09 -19.13
C ILE A 254 0.48 25.68 -17.79
N LEU A 255 1.43 25.82 -16.88
CA LEU A 255 1.24 26.31 -15.53
C LEU A 255 1.63 27.77 -15.43
N ASP A 256 0.69 28.63 -15.04
CA ASP A 256 0.99 29.99 -14.58
C ASP A 256 1.12 30.06 -13.05
N ILE A 257 0.50 29.08 -12.37
CA ILE A 257 0.47 28.98 -10.92
C ILE A 257 0.89 27.57 -10.53
N LEU A 258 1.89 27.49 -9.65
CA LEU A 258 2.43 26.24 -9.14
C LEU A 258 1.94 26.00 -7.71
N PRO A 259 1.28 24.87 -7.39
CA PRO A 259 0.89 24.56 -6.03
C PRO A 259 2.11 24.24 -5.16
N VAL A 260 2.02 24.62 -3.88
CA VAL A 260 3.00 24.29 -2.84
C VAL A 260 2.37 23.33 -1.86
N ILE A 261 2.98 22.14 -1.72
CA ILE A 261 2.51 21.11 -0.78
C ILE A 261 2.60 21.61 0.69
N PRO A 262 1.66 21.20 1.57
CA PRO A 262 1.66 21.59 2.97
C PRO A 262 2.98 21.27 3.70
N PRO A 263 3.47 22.13 4.62
CA PRO A 263 4.76 21.97 5.29
C PRO A 263 4.95 20.65 6.04
N ASP A 264 3.88 20.11 6.66
CA ASP A 264 3.98 18.88 7.44
C ASP A 264 4.18 17.63 6.55
N LEU A 265 3.95 17.74 5.24
CA LEU A 265 4.28 16.71 4.26
C LEU A 265 5.72 16.82 3.76
N ARG A 266 6.42 17.91 4.08
CA ARG A 266 7.83 18.21 3.76
C ARG A 266 8.58 18.78 4.98
N PRO A 267 8.62 18.06 6.11
CA PRO A 267 9.07 18.61 7.38
C PRO A 267 10.55 18.99 7.36
N MET A 268 10.89 19.91 8.26
CA MET A 268 12.25 20.26 8.64
C MET A 268 12.38 19.99 10.13
N VAL A 269 13.15 18.97 10.50
CA VAL A 269 13.27 18.49 11.89
C VAL A 269 14.68 18.79 12.37
N GLN A 270 14.77 19.37 13.56
CA GLN A 270 16.05 19.56 14.22
C GLN A 270 16.52 18.22 14.82
N LEU A 271 17.75 17.85 14.51
CA LEU A 271 18.43 16.70 15.10
C LEU A 271 19.26 17.17 16.30
N ASP A 272 19.62 16.22 17.15
CA ASP A 272 20.57 16.45 18.25
C ASP A 272 21.89 17.01 17.70
N GLY A 273 22.43 18.03 18.37
CA GLY A 273 23.61 18.76 17.90
C GLY A 273 23.33 19.95 16.96
N GLY A 274 22.07 20.43 16.89
CA GLY A 274 21.74 21.67 16.19
C GLY A 274 21.70 21.57 14.66
N ARG A 275 21.82 20.36 14.12
CA ARG A 275 21.67 20.09 12.68
C ARG A 275 20.19 20.02 12.30
N PHE A 276 19.89 20.29 11.03
CA PHE A 276 18.53 20.15 10.49
C PHE A 276 18.48 19.05 9.44
N ALA A 277 17.49 18.18 9.56
CA ALA A 277 17.09 17.26 8.50
C ALA A 277 15.94 17.90 7.71
N THR A 278 16.17 18.17 6.43
CA THR A 278 15.19 18.75 5.52
C THR A 278 14.72 17.73 4.49
N SER A 279 13.43 17.78 4.14
CA SER A 279 12.94 17.11 2.93
C SER A 279 13.55 17.72 1.66
N ASP A 280 13.99 16.87 0.72
CA ASP A 280 14.54 17.25 -0.59
C ASP A 280 13.61 18.21 -1.37
N LEU A 281 12.29 18.09 -1.19
CA LEU A 281 11.31 18.99 -1.82
C LEU A 281 11.53 20.45 -1.47
N ASN A 282 11.96 20.75 -0.23
CA ASN A 282 12.18 22.14 0.19
C ASN A 282 13.30 22.80 -0.63
N ASP A 283 14.33 22.04 -0.99
CA ASP A 283 15.42 22.55 -1.85
C ASP A 283 14.94 22.79 -3.29
N LEU A 284 14.10 21.90 -3.82
CA LEU A 284 13.50 22.06 -5.15
C LEU A 284 12.57 23.28 -5.20
N TYR A 285 11.66 23.43 -4.24
CA TYR A 285 10.79 24.63 -4.15
C TYR A 285 11.62 25.91 -4.01
N ARG A 286 12.66 25.90 -3.17
CA ARG A 286 13.54 27.06 -2.98
C ARG A 286 14.23 27.46 -4.28
N ARG A 287 14.68 26.50 -5.09
CA ARG A 287 15.24 26.77 -6.43
C ARG A 287 14.20 27.44 -7.33
N VAL A 288 12.98 26.93 -7.39
CA VAL A 288 11.90 27.54 -8.19
C VAL A 288 11.63 28.98 -7.76
N ILE A 289 11.45 29.24 -6.45
CA ILE A 289 11.17 30.59 -5.93
C ILE A 289 12.32 31.55 -6.24
N ASN A 290 13.57 31.11 -6.04
CA ASN A 290 14.75 31.93 -6.34
C ASN A 290 14.83 32.34 -7.82
N ARG A 291 14.55 31.39 -8.73
CA ARG A 291 14.53 31.64 -10.18
C ARG A 291 13.38 32.55 -10.57
N ASN A 292 12.20 32.32 -10.00
CA ASN A 292 11.03 33.14 -10.24
C ASN A 292 11.22 34.60 -9.80
N ASN A 293 11.74 34.81 -8.58
CA ASN A 293 12.01 36.16 -8.07
C ASN A 293 13.17 36.85 -8.81
N ARG A 294 14.12 36.09 -9.34
CA ARG A 294 15.16 36.63 -10.21
C ARG A 294 14.58 37.06 -11.56
N LEU A 295 13.73 36.23 -12.17
CA LEU A 295 13.05 36.55 -13.43
C LEU A 295 12.17 37.79 -13.30
N ALA A 296 11.36 37.89 -12.24
CA ALA A 296 10.52 39.07 -11.97
C ALA A 296 11.36 40.36 -11.88
N ARG A 297 12.47 40.34 -11.14
CA ARG A 297 13.39 41.49 -11.06
C ARG A 297 14.04 41.84 -12.39
N LEU A 298 14.40 40.84 -13.21
CA LEU A 298 14.96 41.09 -14.55
C LEU A 298 13.93 41.74 -15.49
N GLN A 299 12.65 41.37 -15.38
CA GLN A 299 11.56 41.98 -16.13
C GLN A 299 11.30 43.43 -15.67
N GLU A 300 11.33 43.69 -14.36
CA GLU A 300 11.18 45.05 -13.79
C GLU A 300 12.29 46.00 -14.26
N ILE A 301 13.52 45.49 -14.37
CA ILE A 301 14.69 46.27 -14.83
C ILE A 301 14.75 46.36 -16.37
N LEU A 302 13.83 45.72 -17.09
CA LEU A 302 13.83 45.64 -18.56
C LEU A 302 15.18 45.13 -19.11
N ALA A 303 15.70 44.06 -18.49
CA ALA A 303 16.96 43.45 -18.90
C ALA A 303 16.88 42.91 -20.36
N PRO A 304 18.00 42.83 -21.09
CA PRO A 304 18.04 42.30 -22.45
C PRO A 304 17.38 40.92 -22.58
N GLU A 305 16.72 40.69 -23.70
CA GLU A 305 15.84 39.53 -23.89
C GLU A 305 16.59 38.19 -23.75
N ILE A 306 17.85 38.12 -24.17
CA ILE A 306 18.71 36.93 -24.03
C ILE A 306 18.83 36.50 -22.56
N ILE A 307 19.00 37.46 -21.65
CA ILE A 307 19.13 37.18 -20.20
C ILE A 307 17.78 36.71 -19.65
N VAL A 308 16.69 37.35 -20.06
CA VAL A 308 15.32 36.98 -19.66
C VAL A 308 14.98 35.56 -20.15
N ARG A 309 15.31 35.23 -21.40
CA ARG A 309 15.10 33.89 -21.99
C ARG A 309 15.89 32.81 -21.25
N ASN A 310 17.16 33.08 -20.93
CA ASN A 310 17.95 32.14 -20.14
C ASN A 310 17.33 31.91 -18.75
N GLU A 311 16.88 32.96 -18.06
CA GLU A 311 16.24 32.79 -16.75
C GLU A 311 14.86 32.11 -16.86
N LYS A 312 14.06 32.36 -17.91
CA LYS A 312 12.84 31.61 -18.21
C LYS A 312 13.14 30.11 -18.41
N ARG A 313 14.20 29.77 -19.16
CA ARG A 313 14.66 28.38 -19.34
C ARG A 313 15.08 27.74 -18.02
N MET A 314 15.83 28.46 -17.18
CA MET A 314 16.25 27.97 -15.86
C MET A 314 15.05 27.77 -14.90
N LEU A 315 14.02 28.61 -15.01
CA LEU A 315 12.78 28.45 -14.26
C LEU A 315 12.03 27.19 -14.70
N GLN A 316 11.90 26.96 -16.01
CA GLN A 316 11.33 25.73 -16.58
C GLN A 316 12.06 24.49 -16.05
N GLU A 317 13.40 24.48 -16.11
CA GLU A 317 14.21 23.36 -15.59
C GLU A 317 14.06 23.13 -14.08
N ALA A 318 13.89 24.20 -13.30
CA ALA A 318 13.65 24.09 -11.87
C ALA A 318 12.29 23.47 -11.55
N VAL A 319 11.25 23.81 -12.33
CA VAL A 319 9.91 23.21 -12.18
C VAL A 319 9.89 21.77 -12.68
N ASP A 320 10.60 21.47 -13.77
CA ASP A 320 10.77 20.09 -14.26
C ASP A 320 11.38 19.21 -13.15
N ALA A 321 12.47 19.67 -12.53
CA ALA A 321 13.13 18.94 -11.44
C ALA A 321 12.27 18.81 -10.18
N LEU A 322 11.38 19.78 -9.90
CA LEU A 322 10.45 19.68 -8.78
C LEU A 322 9.39 18.59 -9.02
N ILE A 323 8.83 18.54 -10.22
CA ILE A 323 7.77 17.58 -10.57
C ILE A 323 8.37 16.19 -10.76
N ASP A 324 9.41 16.06 -11.60
CA ASP A 324 10.00 14.79 -12.03
C ASP A 324 11.51 14.95 -12.32
N ASN A 325 12.33 14.72 -11.29
CA ASN A 325 13.78 14.93 -11.37
C ASN A 325 14.48 13.81 -12.13
N GLY A 326 15.05 14.13 -13.30
CA GLY A 326 15.80 13.18 -14.13
C GLY A 326 15.11 12.80 -15.44
N ARG A 327 13.86 13.25 -15.65
CA ARG A 327 13.17 13.07 -16.93
C ARG A 327 13.79 13.88 -18.07
N ARG A 328 14.47 14.98 -17.75
CA ARG A 328 15.26 15.77 -18.70
C ARG A 328 16.68 15.98 -18.19
N GLY A 329 17.64 15.61 -19.04
CA GLY A 329 19.05 15.94 -18.83
C GLY A 329 19.62 15.34 -17.55
N ARG A 330 20.51 16.08 -16.90
CA ARG A 330 21.18 15.65 -15.68
C ARG A 330 20.29 15.89 -14.47
N THR A 331 20.21 14.88 -13.59
CA THR A 331 19.49 14.98 -12.33
C THR A 331 20.08 16.07 -11.43
N VAL A 332 19.19 16.83 -10.79
CA VAL A 332 19.60 17.80 -9.78
C VAL A 332 20.04 17.03 -8.53
N VAL A 333 21.29 17.25 -8.13
CA VAL A 333 21.91 16.61 -6.98
C VAL A 333 21.99 17.55 -5.77
N GLY A 334 21.89 16.97 -4.58
CA GLY A 334 22.10 17.64 -3.30
C GLY A 334 23.57 17.63 -2.85
N ALA A 335 23.82 18.04 -1.59
CA ALA A 335 25.17 18.18 -1.03
C ALA A 335 26.01 16.88 -1.03
N ASN A 336 25.37 15.70 -1.04
CA ASN A 336 26.05 14.40 -1.05
C ASN A 336 26.10 13.75 -2.44
N ASN A 337 25.97 14.52 -3.53
CA ASN A 337 25.83 14.03 -4.91
C ASN A 337 24.67 13.04 -5.13
N ARG A 338 23.78 12.88 -4.14
CA ARG A 338 22.54 12.10 -4.27
C ARG A 338 21.53 12.91 -5.09
N PRO A 339 20.82 12.29 -6.06
CA PRO A 339 19.68 12.95 -6.71
C PRO A 339 18.62 13.31 -5.66
N LEU A 340 18.08 14.52 -5.77
CA LEU A 340 16.98 14.98 -4.92
C LEU A 340 15.68 14.26 -5.33
N LYS A 341 14.90 13.80 -4.36
CA LYS A 341 13.58 13.20 -4.62
C LYS A 341 12.56 14.26 -5.02
N SER A 342 11.93 14.07 -6.17
CA SER A 342 10.87 14.92 -6.73
C SER A 342 9.47 14.55 -6.21
N LEU A 343 8.45 15.29 -6.65
CA LEU A 343 7.05 14.97 -6.32
C LEU A 343 6.62 13.60 -6.89
N SER A 344 7.07 13.26 -8.11
CA SER A 344 6.80 11.97 -8.74
C SER A 344 7.44 10.81 -7.97
N ASP A 345 8.70 10.96 -7.52
CA ASP A 345 9.44 9.94 -6.77
C ASP A 345 8.81 9.60 -5.42
N ILE A 346 8.05 10.53 -4.82
CA ILE A 346 7.35 10.30 -3.55
C ILE A 346 6.16 9.37 -3.76
N ILE A 347 5.60 9.35 -4.96
CA ILE A 347 4.42 8.57 -5.32
C ILE A 347 4.85 7.19 -5.84
N GLU A 348 5.88 7.16 -6.68
CA GLU A 348 6.34 5.96 -7.39
C GLU A 348 7.35 5.10 -6.62
N GLY A 349 7.58 3.89 -7.11
CA GLY A 349 8.59 2.97 -6.59
C GLY A 349 8.18 2.18 -5.35
N LYS A 350 9.11 1.33 -4.87
CA LYS A 350 8.89 0.47 -3.69
C LYS A 350 8.78 1.28 -2.38
N GLN A 351 9.54 2.37 -2.29
CA GLN A 351 9.50 3.31 -1.15
C GLN A 351 8.45 4.43 -1.35
N GLY A 352 7.70 4.41 -2.45
CA GLY A 352 6.65 5.38 -2.73
C GLY A 352 5.45 5.22 -1.82
N ARG A 353 4.66 6.28 -1.69
CA ARG A 353 3.49 6.33 -0.79
C ARG A 353 2.44 5.27 -1.13
N PHE A 354 2.21 4.93 -2.40
CA PHE A 354 1.21 3.92 -2.77
C PHE A 354 1.55 2.53 -2.22
N ARG A 355 2.81 2.08 -2.37
CA ARG A 355 3.20 0.73 -1.94
C ARG A 355 3.50 0.66 -0.44
N GLN A 356 4.29 1.60 0.08
CA GLN A 356 4.80 1.49 1.45
C GLN A 356 3.86 2.06 2.51
N ASN A 357 3.03 3.07 2.19
CA ASN A 357 2.23 3.79 3.18
C ASN A 357 0.72 3.55 3.05
N LEU A 358 0.22 3.21 1.86
CA LEU A 358 -1.21 2.90 1.67
C LEU A 358 -1.48 1.41 1.85
N LEU A 359 -0.74 0.53 1.15
CA LEU A 359 -0.92 -0.92 1.25
C LEU A 359 -0.26 -1.50 2.51
N GLY A 360 0.92 -1.01 2.87
CA GLY A 360 1.59 -1.35 4.13
C GLY A 360 1.43 -0.23 5.14
N LYS A 361 1.14 -0.55 6.40
CA LYS A 361 1.19 0.40 7.52
C LYS A 361 1.73 -0.30 8.75
N ARG A 362 2.41 0.48 9.60
CA ARG A 362 2.62 0.05 10.98
C ARG A 362 1.30 0.18 11.71
N VAL A 363 0.93 -0.85 12.44
CA VAL A 363 -0.34 -0.95 13.15
C VAL A 363 -0.08 -1.04 14.64
N ASP A 364 -0.93 -0.37 15.42
CA ASP A 364 -0.96 -0.52 16.87
C ASP A 364 -1.55 -1.88 17.25
N TYR A 365 -1.52 -2.23 18.54
CA TYR A 365 -2.01 -3.53 19.05
C TYR A 365 -1.37 -4.73 18.35
N SER A 366 -0.06 -4.63 18.12
CA SER A 366 0.74 -5.67 17.51
C SER A 366 2.02 -5.96 18.32
N GLY A 367 2.45 -7.22 18.29
CA GLY A 367 3.64 -7.71 18.95
C GLY A 367 4.43 -8.65 18.04
N ARG A 368 5.67 -8.97 18.40
CA ARG A 368 6.47 -9.99 17.73
C ARG A 368 7.34 -10.71 18.74
N SER A 369 7.41 -12.03 18.66
CA SER A 369 8.40 -12.82 19.40
C SER A 369 8.79 -14.08 18.63
N VAL A 370 9.83 -14.75 19.13
CA VAL A 370 10.28 -16.06 18.66
C VAL A 370 9.21 -17.10 18.97
N ILE A 371 9.03 -18.06 18.06
CA ILE A 371 8.10 -19.17 18.26
C ILE A 371 8.82 -20.41 18.82
N VAL A 372 8.11 -21.16 19.63
CA VAL A 372 8.50 -22.47 20.15
C VAL A 372 7.35 -23.45 19.97
N VAL A 373 7.65 -24.75 19.99
CA VAL A 373 6.63 -25.79 19.85
C VAL A 373 5.75 -25.87 21.10
N GLY A 374 4.43 -25.93 20.91
CA GLY A 374 3.44 -26.15 21.97
C GLY A 374 2.63 -27.42 21.72
N PRO A 375 3.18 -28.63 21.97
CA PRO A 375 2.53 -29.89 21.63
C PRO A 375 1.26 -30.18 22.46
N GLN A 376 1.13 -29.57 23.64
CA GLN A 376 -0.05 -29.71 24.51
C GLN A 376 -1.25 -28.84 24.08
N LEU A 377 -1.05 -27.93 23.13
CA LEU A 377 -2.10 -27.01 22.68
C LEU A 377 -3.11 -27.73 21.80
N GLN A 378 -4.35 -27.25 21.79
CA GLN A 378 -5.30 -27.62 20.74
C GLN A 378 -5.00 -26.85 19.45
N ILE A 379 -5.50 -27.34 18.31
CA ILE A 379 -5.21 -26.72 16.99
C ILE A 379 -5.64 -25.25 16.90
N HIS A 380 -6.71 -24.87 17.59
CA HIS A 380 -7.23 -23.50 17.61
C HIS A 380 -6.55 -22.61 18.65
N GLN A 381 -5.60 -23.14 19.45
CA GLN A 381 -4.97 -22.42 20.56
C GLN A 381 -3.55 -22.00 20.22
N CYS A 382 -3.10 -20.91 20.83
CA CYS A 382 -1.69 -20.51 20.82
C CYS A 382 -1.24 -20.05 22.21
N GLY A 383 0.01 -20.31 22.59
CA GLY A 383 0.55 -19.79 23.84
C GLY A 383 1.06 -18.36 23.66
N LEU A 384 0.48 -17.41 24.39
CA LEU A 384 0.88 -16.01 24.39
C LEU A 384 1.61 -15.63 25.69
N PRO A 385 2.84 -15.09 25.61
CA PRO A 385 3.59 -14.65 26.79
C PRO A 385 2.84 -13.61 27.63
N ARG A 386 2.85 -13.77 28.97
CA ARG A 386 2.22 -12.82 29.91
C ARG A 386 2.65 -11.36 29.69
N GLU A 387 3.95 -11.10 29.51
CA GLU A 387 4.49 -9.76 29.25
C GLU A 387 3.98 -9.15 27.93
N MET A 388 3.78 -9.97 26.90
CA MET A 388 3.25 -9.50 25.62
C MET A 388 1.74 -9.26 25.69
N ALA A 389 1.02 -10.19 26.31
CA ALA A 389 -0.43 -10.13 26.45
C ALA A 389 -0.88 -8.90 27.23
N ILE A 390 -0.20 -8.54 28.33
CA ILE A 390 -0.59 -7.36 29.12
C ILE A 390 -0.44 -6.04 28.34
N GLU A 391 0.55 -5.93 27.45
CA GLU A 391 0.71 -4.73 26.60
C GLU A 391 -0.33 -4.69 25.47
N LEU A 392 -0.59 -5.83 24.82
CA LEU A 392 -1.57 -5.92 23.74
C LEU A 392 -3.01 -5.66 24.23
N PHE A 393 -3.36 -6.19 25.40
CA PHE A 393 -4.70 -6.09 25.97
C PHE A 393 -4.82 -4.98 27.04
N GLN A 394 -3.82 -4.10 27.15
CA GLN A 394 -3.73 -3.10 28.22
C GLN A 394 -5.03 -2.27 28.42
N PRO A 395 -5.69 -1.74 27.37
CA PRO A 395 -6.91 -0.95 27.56
C PRO A 395 -8.08 -1.79 28.11
N PHE A 396 -8.19 -3.05 27.68
CA PHE A 396 -9.23 -3.97 28.13
C PHE A 396 -9.02 -4.38 29.58
N ALA A 397 -7.77 -4.68 29.97
CA ALA A 397 -7.39 -4.96 31.35
C ALA A 397 -7.70 -3.76 32.27
N ILE A 398 -7.35 -2.53 31.85
CA ILE A 398 -7.67 -1.31 32.61
C ILE A 398 -9.18 -1.15 32.81
N HIS A 399 -9.96 -1.36 31.75
CA HIS A 399 -11.42 -1.25 31.81
C HIS A 399 -12.01 -2.27 32.79
N ARG A 400 -11.54 -3.53 32.75
CA ARG A 400 -12.02 -4.60 33.63
C ARG A 400 -11.63 -4.38 35.10
N LEU A 401 -10.41 -3.88 35.36
CA LEU A 401 -9.95 -3.51 36.71
C LEU A 401 -10.83 -2.43 37.35
N ILE A 402 -11.24 -1.43 36.57
CA ILE A 402 -12.14 -0.36 37.04
C ILE A 402 -13.53 -0.92 37.30
N HIS A 403 -14.06 -1.75 36.39
CA HIS A 403 -15.38 -2.35 36.53
C HIS A 403 -15.50 -3.29 37.75
N ARG A 404 -14.44 -4.01 38.11
CA ARG A 404 -14.39 -4.84 39.32
C ARG A 404 -14.20 -4.03 40.62
N GLY A 405 -14.02 -2.70 40.54
CA GLY A 405 -13.80 -1.85 41.71
C GLY A 405 -12.41 -2.00 42.35
N LEU A 406 -11.48 -2.71 41.69
CA LEU A 406 -10.09 -2.86 42.18
C LEU A 406 -9.32 -1.54 42.09
N VAL A 407 -9.69 -0.68 41.13
CA VAL A 407 -9.05 0.61 40.90
C VAL A 407 -10.06 1.67 40.49
N ASN A 408 -9.95 2.88 41.05
CA ASN A 408 -10.89 3.96 40.78
C ASN A 408 -10.55 4.80 39.53
N ASN A 409 -9.28 4.82 39.09
CA ASN A 409 -8.78 5.72 38.05
C ASN A 409 -7.88 5.01 37.04
N ILE A 410 -7.94 5.41 35.76
CA ILE A 410 -7.07 4.91 34.68
C ILE A 410 -5.58 5.03 35.04
N LYS A 411 -5.16 6.16 35.62
CA LYS A 411 -3.76 6.38 36.03
C LYS A 411 -3.31 5.39 37.11
N ALA A 412 -4.19 5.10 38.07
CA ALA A 412 -3.89 4.13 39.12
C ALA A 412 -3.79 2.71 38.52
N ALA A 413 -4.64 2.37 37.55
CA ALA A 413 -4.61 1.07 36.89
C ALA A 413 -3.31 0.89 36.09
N LYS A 414 -2.87 1.92 35.35
CA LYS A 414 -1.56 1.91 34.67
C LYS A 414 -0.40 1.72 35.66
N LYS A 415 -0.45 2.37 36.82
CA LYS A 415 0.59 2.23 37.86
C LYS A 415 0.59 0.83 38.48
N LEU A 416 -0.57 0.21 38.62
CA LEU A 416 -0.73 -1.17 39.11
C LEU A 416 -0.16 -2.17 38.09
N ILE A 417 -0.48 -1.99 36.81
CA ILE A 417 0.07 -2.78 35.69
C ILE A 417 1.60 -2.68 35.65
N GLN A 418 2.16 -1.48 35.76
CA GLN A 418 3.62 -1.28 35.79
C GLN A 418 4.31 -1.93 37.01
N ARG A 419 3.59 -2.18 38.11
CA ARG A 419 4.13 -2.86 39.29
C ARG A 419 4.09 -4.38 39.19
N GLY A 420 3.28 -4.95 38.29
CA GLY A 420 3.15 -6.40 38.12
C GLY A 420 2.44 -7.10 39.29
N ASP A 421 1.39 -6.50 39.84
CA ASP A 421 0.56 -7.13 40.89
C ASP A 421 -0.08 -8.45 40.42
N PRO A 422 -0.03 -9.54 41.21
CA PRO A 422 -0.60 -10.82 40.84
C PRO A 422 -2.07 -10.78 40.40
N HIS A 423 -2.91 -9.91 40.99
CA HIS A 423 -4.34 -9.81 40.67
C HIS A 423 -4.62 -9.39 39.21
N ILE A 424 -3.61 -8.84 38.51
CA ILE A 424 -3.75 -8.47 37.10
C ILE A 424 -3.85 -9.71 36.23
N TRP A 425 -3.17 -10.80 36.58
CA TRP A 425 -3.12 -12.00 35.76
C TRP A 425 -4.49 -12.67 35.67
N ASP A 426 -5.22 -12.74 36.79
CA ASP A 426 -6.59 -13.27 36.82
C ASP A 426 -7.55 -12.43 35.95
N VAL A 427 -7.36 -11.10 35.95
CA VAL A 427 -8.17 -10.19 35.14
C VAL A 427 -7.78 -10.29 33.66
N LEU A 428 -6.49 -10.50 33.38
CA LEU A 428 -6.00 -10.65 32.02
C LEU A 428 -6.50 -11.95 31.40
N GLU A 429 -6.50 -13.06 32.15
CA GLU A 429 -7.03 -14.35 31.70
C GLU A 429 -8.51 -14.25 31.33
N GLU A 430 -9.32 -13.55 32.15
CA GLU A 430 -10.74 -13.28 31.84
C GLU A 430 -10.94 -12.42 30.58
N VAL A 431 -10.04 -11.46 30.32
CA VAL A 431 -10.13 -10.59 29.13
C VAL A 431 -9.72 -11.33 27.85
N ILE A 432 -8.80 -12.27 27.98
CA ILE A 432 -8.24 -13.08 26.89
C ILE A 432 -9.19 -14.21 26.52
N ASP A 433 -9.94 -14.73 27.50
CA ASP A 433 -10.91 -15.79 27.27
C ASP A 433 -11.93 -15.37 26.20
N GLY A 434 -11.97 -16.15 25.12
CA GLY A 434 -12.79 -15.85 23.96
C GLY A 434 -12.38 -14.61 23.13
N HIS A 435 -11.16 -14.09 23.26
CA HIS A 435 -10.66 -13.02 22.38
C HIS A 435 -9.60 -13.57 21.42
N PRO A 436 -9.92 -13.85 20.15
CA PRO A 436 -8.96 -14.44 19.21
C PRO A 436 -7.83 -13.46 18.88
N VAL A 437 -6.63 -13.98 18.64
CA VAL A 437 -5.47 -13.22 18.13
C VAL A 437 -5.05 -13.75 16.77
N LEU A 438 -4.52 -12.88 15.92
CA LEU A 438 -3.98 -13.26 14.61
C LEU A 438 -2.48 -13.46 14.70
N LEU A 439 -2.01 -14.65 14.31
CA LEU A 439 -0.59 -14.93 14.14
C LEU A 439 -0.22 -14.83 12.66
N ASN A 440 0.92 -14.19 12.37
CA ASN A 440 1.44 -14.01 11.02
C ASN A 440 2.95 -14.26 10.98
N ARG A 441 3.40 -15.04 9.99
CA ARG A 441 4.82 -15.22 9.67
C ARG A 441 5.15 -14.59 8.33
N ALA A 442 6.19 -13.75 8.30
CA ALA A 442 6.71 -13.19 7.06
C ALA A 442 7.78 -14.12 6.46
N PRO A 443 7.82 -14.32 5.13
CA PRO A 443 6.94 -13.76 4.11
C PRO A 443 5.57 -14.48 4.00
N THR A 444 4.50 -13.71 3.90
CA THR A 444 3.13 -14.26 3.71
C THR A 444 2.89 -14.56 2.23
N LEU A 445 2.95 -15.83 1.83
CA LEU A 445 2.79 -16.26 0.42
C LEU A 445 1.32 -16.53 0.03
N HIS A 446 0.50 -16.91 0.99
CA HIS A 446 -0.92 -17.23 0.81
C HIS A 446 -1.70 -16.93 2.09
N ARG A 447 -3.04 -16.97 2.01
CA ARG A 447 -3.91 -16.60 3.14
C ARG A 447 -3.62 -17.36 4.45
N LEU A 448 -3.22 -18.63 4.38
CA LEU A 448 -2.92 -19.45 5.56
C LEU A 448 -1.65 -19.01 6.31
N GLY A 449 -0.88 -18.08 5.77
CA GLY A 449 0.22 -17.43 6.50
C GLY A 449 -0.27 -16.43 7.54
N ILE A 450 -1.58 -16.21 7.64
CA ILE A 450 -2.26 -15.49 8.73
C ILE A 450 -3.42 -16.37 9.21
N GLN A 451 -3.42 -16.74 10.49
CA GLN A 451 -4.53 -17.50 11.09
C GLN A 451 -4.87 -16.94 12.47
N ALA A 452 -6.11 -17.16 12.88
CA ALA A 452 -6.61 -16.81 14.19
C ALA A 452 -6.47 -18.00 15.16
N PHE A 453 -6.11 -17.67 16.40
CA PHE A 453 -5.98 -18.60 17.51
C PHE A 453 -6.59 -18.00 18.77
N GLU A 454 -7.08 -18.85 19.67
CA GLU A 454 -7.42 -18.47 21.03
C GLU A 454 -6.13 -18.46 21.88
N PRO A 455 -5.77 -17.30 22.45
CA PRO A 455 -4.56 -17.16 23.25
C PRO A 455 -4.72 -17.83 24.63
N ILE A 456 -3.72 -18.62 25.02
CA ILE A 456 -3.53 -19.13 26.37
C ILE A 456 -2.32 -18.44 26.98
N LEU A 457 -2.43 -17.97 28.22
CA LEU A 457 -1.32 -17.34 28.91
C LEU A 457 -0.23 -18.36 29.24
N VAL A 458 0.98 -18.12 28.74
CA VAL A 458 2.16 -18.97 29.02
C VAL A 458 3.26 -18.18 29.72
N GLU A 459 4.06 -18.90 30.49
CA GLU A 459 5.27 -18.35 31.09
C GLU A 459 6.42 -18.28 30.06
N GLY A 460 7.35 -17.35 30.28
CA GLY A 460 8.43 -17.06 29.35
C GLY A 460 8.10 -15.95 28.37
N ARG A 461 8.89 -15.86 27.29
CA ARG A 461 8.83 -14.77 26.28
C ARG A 461 8.53 -15.25 24.86
N ALA A 462 8.48 -16.56 24.64
CA ALA A 462 8.26 -17.14 23.32
C ALA A 462 6.79 -17.49 23.10
N ILE A 463 6.33 -17.36 21.87
CA ILE A 463 4.96 -17.75 21.48
C ILE A 463 4.96 -19.26 21.25
N GLN A 464 4.03 -19.99 21.87
CA GLN A 464 3.88 -21.42 21.61
C GLN A 464 2.93 -21.62 20.43
N LEU A 465 3.41 -22.32 19.40
CA LEU A 465 2.64 -22.62 18.20
C LEU A 465 2.35 -24.13 18.11
N HIS A 466 1.15 -24.47 17.66
CA HIS A 466 0.76 -25.86 17.43
C HIS A 466 1.57 -26.45 16.25
N PRO A 467 2.17 -27.65 16.38
CA PRO A 467 3.06 -28.21 15.35
C PRO A 467 2.36 -28.46 13.99
N LEU A 468 1.08 -28.82 14.00
CA LEU A 468 0.33 -29.10 12.76
C LEU A 468 0.07 -27.84 11.88
N VAL A 469 0.19 -26.63 12.42
CA VAL A 469 0.01 -25.40 11.61
C VAL A 469 1.33 -24.90 11.01
N CYS A 470 2.47 -25.44 11.45
CA CYS A 470 3.79 -25.04 10.94
C CYS A 470 3.92 -25.13 9.41
N PRO A 471 3.42 -26.18 8.72
CA PRO A 471 3.46 -26.24 7.25
C PRO A 471 2.74 -25.08 6.58
N ALA A 472 1.62 -24.61 7.15
CA ALA A 472 0.87 -23.47 6.61
C ALA A 472 1.64 -22.14 6.74
N PHE A 473 2.37 -21.95 7.84
CA PHE A 473 3.24 -20.77 8.02
C PHE A 473 4.60 -20.93 7.35
N ASN A 474 4.91 -22.13 6.84
CA ASN A 474 6.26 -22.55 6.46
C ASN A 474 7.27 -22.28 7.59
N ALA A 475 6.84 -22.48 8.83
CA ALA A 475 7.57 -22.14 10.04
C ALA A 475 8.40 -23.31 10.56
N ASP A 476 9.58 -23.01 11.06
CA ASP A 476 10.40 -23.91 11.87
C ASP A 476 10.68 -23.26 13.24
N PHE A 477 11.45 -23.95 14.08
CA PHE A 477 11.72 -23.53 15.46
C PHE A 477 13.21 -23.20 15.66
N ASP A 478 13.90 -22.69 14.64
CA ASP A 478 15.34 -22.39 14.67
C ASP A 478 15.68 -20.95 15.12
N GLY A 479 14.66 -20.14 15.43
CA GLY A 479 14.78 -18.70 15.68
C GLY A 479 13.74 -17.86 14.93
N ASP A 480 12.93 -18.51 14.09
CA ASP A 480 11.75 -17.94 13.46
C ASP A 480 10.89 -17.08 14.40
N GLN A 481 10.36 -15.98 13.86
CA GLN A 481 9.54 -15.02 14.61
C GLN A 481 8.17 -14.86 13.97
N MET A 482 7.15 -14.74 14.81
CA MET A 482 5.79 -14.45 14.37
C MET A 482 5.29 -13.13 14.96
N ALA A 483 4.54 -12.40 14.15
CA ALA A 483 3.80 -11.22 14.59
C ALA A 483 2.43 -11.63 15.12
N VAL A 484 1.99 -10.93 16.16
CA VAL A 484 0.65 -11.06 16.77
C VAL A 484 -0.12 -9.78 16.51
N HIS A 485 -1.39 -9.89 16.13
CA HIS A 485 -2.30 -8.75 15.99
C HIS A 485 -3.61 -9.02 16.74
N VAL A 486 -4.12 -8.01 17.45
CA VAL A 486 -5.38 -8.13 18.19
C VAL A 486 -6.53 -7.47 17.41
N PRO A 487 -7.56 -8.23 16.99
CA PRO A 487 -8.79 -7.67 16.43
C PRO A 487 -9.56 -6.91 17.52
N LEU A 488 -9.97 -5.68 17.24
CA LEU A 488 -10.61 -4.81 18.25
C LEU A 488 -12.13 -4.75 18.11
N SER A 489 -12.64 -4.56 16.89
CA SER A 489 -14.09 -4.45 16.66
C SER A 489 -14.76 -5.81 16.72
N LEU A 490 -16.05 -5.85 17.06
CA LEU A 490 -16.81 -7.10 17.14
C LEU A 490 -16.86 -7.82 15.78
N GLU A 491 -16.95 -7.06 14.68
CA GLU A 491 -16.91 -7.59 13.32
C GLU A 491 -15.56 -8.26 13.03
N SER A 492 -14.45 -7.60 13.39
CA SER A 492 -13.11 -8.17 13.18
C SER A 492 -12.84 -9.41 14.04
N GLN A 493 -13.40 -9.46 15.26
CA GLN A 493 -13.33 -10.64 16.10
C GLN A 493 -14.18 -11.80 15.54
N ALA A 494 -15.37 -11.50 15.01
CA ALA A 494 -16.22 -12.48 14.34
C ALA A 494 -15.56 -13.04 13.07
N GLU A 495 -14.97 -12.18 12.23
CA GLU A 495 -14.20 -12.61 11.06
C GLU A 495 -13.02 -13.51 11.46
N ALA A 496 -12.31 -13.15 12.53
CA ALA A 496 -11.22 -13.98 13.05
C ALA A 496 -11.72 -15.37 13.46
N ARG A 497 -12.81 -15.46 14.21
CA ARG A 497 -13.37 -16.74 14.67
C ARG A 497 -13.98 -17.59 13.55
N LEU A 498 -14.72 -16.97 12.64
CA LEU A 498 -15.48 -17.70 11.62
C LEU A 498 -14.61 -18.05 10.40
N LEU A 499 -13.79 -17.11 9.93
CA LEU A 499 -13.06 -17.25 8.66
C LEU A 499 -11.60 -17.65 8.86
N MET A 500 -10.93 -17.10 9.88
CA MET A 500 -9.47 -17.22 10.02
C MET A 500 -9.03 -18.24 11.07
N MET A 501 -9.93 -18.81 11.87
CA MET A 501 -9.58 -19.78 12.91
C MET A 501 -8.82 -20.97 12.31
N ALA A 502 -7.74 -21.38 12.98
CA ALA A 502 -6.88 -22.46 12.50
C ALA A 502 -7.63 -23.79 12.29
N SER A 503 -8.61 -24.10 13.15
CA SER A 503 -9.49 -25.28 13.03
C SER A 503 -10.34 -25.28 11.76
N ASN A 504 -10.67 -24.12 11.20
CA ASN A 504 -11.53 -24.02 10.01
C ASN A 504 -10.70 -24.12 8.72
N ASN A 505 -9.37 -23.98 8.82
CA ASN A 505 -8.45 -23.82 7.69
C ASN A 505 -7.52 -25.04 7.52
N ILE A 506 -8.11 -26.23 7.49
CA ILE A 506 -7.38 -27.52 7.38
C ILE A 506 -6.91 -27.82 5.96
N MET A 507 -7.60 -27.28 4.95
CA MET A 507 -7.38 -27.60 3.54
C MET A 507 -6.61 -26.49 2.82
N SER A 508 -5.72 -26.89 1.92
CA SER A 508 -5.05 -25.97 1.01
C SER A 508 -6.07 -25.36 0.04
N PRO A 509 -6.15 -24.02 -0.07
CA PRO A 509 -7.06 -23.36 -1.00
C PRO A 509 -6.69 -23.59 -2.48
N ALA A 510 -5.47 -24.06 -2.77
CA ALA A 510 -5.00 -24.28 -4.13
C ALA A 510 -5.33 -25.69 -4.65
N THR A 511 -5.17 -26.71 -3.80
CA THR A 511 -5.27 -28.13 -4.22
C THR A 511 -6.44 -28.88 -3.58
N GLY A 512 -7.05 -28.33 -2.52
CA GLY A 512 -8.04 -29.06 -1.73
C GLY A 512 -7.47 -30.25 -0.97
N ARG A 513 -6.15 -30.36 -0.81
CA ARG A 513 -5.53 -31.38 0.05
C ARG A 513 -5.36 -30.84 1.48
N PRO A 514 -5.39 -31.71 2.51
CA PRO A 514 -5.13 -31.27 3.88
C PRO A 514 -3.70 -30.75 4.01
N ILE A 515 -3.54 -29.53 4.53
CA ILE A 515 -2.23 -28.92 4.82
C ILE A 515 -1.75 -29.27 6.24
N VAL A 516 -2.69 -29.54 7.13
CA VAL A 516 -2.51 -29.86 8.55
C VAL A 516 -2.26 -31.37 8.71
N ALA A 517 -1.43 -31.95 7.86
CA ALA A 517 -1.09 -33.36 7.94
C ALA A 517 -0.02 -33.59 9.03
N PRO A 518 -0.06 -34.71 9.77
CA PRO A 518 1.02 -35.10 10.66
C PRO A 518 2.36 -35.09 9.92
N SER A 519 3.41 -34.60 10.58
CA SER A 519 4.75 -34.49 10.01
C SER A 519 5.79 -35.13 10.93
N GLN A 520 6.92 -35.54 10.35
CA GLN A 520 8.13 -36.03 11.05
C GLN A 520 7.79 -37.01 12.19
N ASP A 521 7.94 -36.58 13.45
CA ASP A 521 7.77 -37.39 14.66
C ASP A 521 6.38 -38.04 14.76
N MET A 522 5.33 -37.32 14.36
CA MET A 522 3.96 -37.84 14.38
C MET A 522 3.79 -38.99 13.38
N VAL A 523 4.40 -38.85 12.19
CA VAL A 523 4.39 -39.90 11.16
C VAL A 523 5.21 -41.10 11.62
N LEU A 524 6.38 -40.88 12.22
CA LEU A 524 7.22 -41.94 12.75
C LEU A 524 6.51 -42.71 13.87
N GLY A 525 5.83 -42.01 14.78
CA GLY A 525 5.02 -42.63 15.83
C GLY A 525 3.88 -43.48 15.27
N CYS A 526 3.10 -42.94 14.32
CA CYS A 526 2.02 -43.70 13.67
C CYS A 526 2.55 -44.91 12.89
N TYR A 527 3.67 -44.74 12.18
CA TYR A 527 4.34 -45.82 11.46
C TYR A 527 4.81 -46.90 12.43
N TYR A 528 5.48 -46.52 13.53
CA TYR A 528 5.93 -47.47 14.54
C TYR A 528 4.74 -48.21 15.17
N LEU A 529 3.63 -47.54 15.50
CA LEU A 529 2.44 -48.21 16.02
C LEU A 529 1.84 -49.25 15.04
N THR A 530 1.93 -49.01 13.73
CA THR A 530 1.27 -49.83 12.71
C THR A 530 2.17 -50.82 11.98
N ALA A 531 3.49 -50.72 12.19
CA ALA A 531 4.49 -51.57 11.57
C ALA A 531 4.38 -53.04 11.97
N ASP A 532 4.61 -53.93 11.00
CA ASP A 532 4.73 -55.36 11.22
C ASP A 532 6.14 -55.70 11.71
N ASN A 533 6.22 -56.47 12.78
CA ASN A 533 7.47 -57.05 13.25
C ASN A 533 7.32 -58.58 13.17
N PRO A 534 8.22 -59.32 12.48
CA PRO A 534 8.18 -60.79 12.45
C PRO A 534 8.68 -61.47 13.73
N ASN A 535 9.43 -60.74 14.57
CA ASN A 535 10.08 -61.27 15.78
C ASN A 535 9.34 -61.10 17.13
N PRO A 536 8.14 -60.49 17.29
CA PRO A 536 7.50 -60.32 18.58
C PRO A 536 6.86 -61.64 19.02
N GLN A 537 7.44 -62.27 20.05
CA GLN A 537 7.06 -63.63 20.47
C GLN A 537 6.03 -63.66 21.61
N LYS A 538 6.04 -62.66 22.52
CA LYS A 538 5.17 -62.68 23.71
C LYS A 538 3.73 -62.29 23.36
N GLY A 539 2.80 -63.22 23.58
CA GLY A 539 1.36 -63.02 23.40
C GLY A 539 0.85 -63.17 21.96
N ALA A 540 1.68 -63.63 21.02
CA ALA A 540 1.25 -63.88 19.65
C ALA A 540 0.21 -65.01 19.57
N GLY A 541 -0.83 -64.83 18.76
CA GLY A 541 -1.92 -65.78 18.56
C GLY A 541 -2.97 -65.84 19.68
N THR A 542 -2.90 -64.94 20.66
CA THR A 542 -3.91 -64.83 21.74
C THR A 542 -5.23 -64.28 21.22
N TYR A 543 -6.33 -64.63 21.89
CA TYR A 543 -7.69 -64.22 21.55
C TYR A 543 -8.22 -63.24 22.60
N PHE A 544 -8.79 -62.12 22.15
CA PHE A 544 -9.40 -61.09 22.99
C PHE A 544 -10.87 -60.90 22.67
N SER A 545 -11.65 -60.57 23.70
CA SER A 545 -13.11 -60.43 23.60
C SER A 545 -13.56 -59.08 23.03
N ASN A 546 -12.72 -58.05 23.16
CA ASN A 546 -12.96 -56.69 22.65
C ASN A 546 -11.63 -55.92 22.49
N LEU A 547 -11.67 -54.75 21.85
CA LEU A 547 -10.49 -53.90 21.63
C LEU A 547 -9.84 -53.41 22.93
N THR A 548 -10.64 -53.16 23.97
CA THR A 548 -10.15 -52.65 25.26
C THR A 548 -9.36 -53.72 26.03
N ASP A 549 -9.79 -54.98 26.01
CA ASP A 549 -9.07 -56.10 26.64
C ASP A 549 -7.66 -56.26 26.05
N ALA A 550 -7.53 -56.10 24.73
CA ALA A 550 -6.24 -56.17 24.04
C ALA A 550 -5.30 -55.02 24.48
N ILE A 551 -5.84 -53.82 24.71
CA ILE A 551 -5.09 -52.67 25.22
C ILE A 551 -4.67 -52.90 26.67
N VAL A 552 -5.58 -53.36 27.53
CA VAL A 552 -5.27 -53.68 28.94
C VAL A 552 -4.20 -54.76 29.04
N ALA A 553 -4.25 -55.79 28.20
CA ALA A 553 -3.24 -56.83 28.15
C ALA A 553 -1.86 -56.30 27.70
N TYR A 554 -1.84 -55.32 26.80
CA TYR A 554 -0.62 -54.60 26.42
C TYR A 554 -0.08 -53.73 27.59
N GLU A 555 -0.93 -52.96 28.26
CA GLU A 555 -0.57 -52.14 29.44
C GLU A 555 -0.01 -52.98 30.58
N GLN A 556 -0.52 -54.20 30.75
CA GLN A 556 -0.04 -55.19 31.72
C GLN A 556 1.22 -55.95 31.26
N ASN A 557 1.83 -55.58 30.12
CA ASN A 557 3.01 -56.22 29.53
C ASN A 557 2.84 -57.72 29.21
N GLN A 558 1.60 -58.19 28.98
CA GLN A 558 1.31 -59.58 28.61
C GLN A 558 1.49 -59.83 27.10
N VAL A 559 1.27 -58.80 26.27
CA VAL A 559 1.39 -58.84 24.82
C VAL A 559 2.32 -57.72 24.35
N HIS A 560 3.18 -57.98 23.34
CA HIS A 560 3.97 -56.92 22.71
C HIS A 560 3.16 -56.08 21.72
N LEU A 561 3.56 -54.81 21.54
CA LEU A 561 2.89 -53.84 20.67
C LEU A 561 2.63 -54.35 19.23
N HIS A 562 3.57 -55.10 18.68
CA HIS A 562 3.52 -55.64 17.31
C HIS A 562 3.15 -57.13 17.24
N ALA A 563 2.79 -57.76 18.37
CA ALA A 563 2.39 -59.17 18.35
C ALA A 563 1.05 -59.31 17.62
N LEU A 564 0.95 -60.27 16.71
CA LEU A 564 -0.29 -60.58 16.01
C LEU A 564 -1.27 -61.27 16.97
N VAL A 565 -2.43 -60.67 17.17
CA VAL A 565 -3.49 -61.13 18.08
C VAL A 565 -4.83 -61.21 17.34
N TRP A 566 -5.72 -62.07 17.82
CA TRP A 566 -7.10 -62.18 17.33
C TRP A 566 -8.02 -61.41 18.25
N VAL A 567 -8.71 -60.39 17.74
CA VAL A 567 -9.64 -59.59 18.54
C VAL A 567 -11.03 -59.66 17.93
N ARG A 568 -12.03 -59.92 18.77
CA ARG A 568 -13.42 -59.84 18.34
C ARG A 568 -13.80 -58.38 18.07
N TYR A 569 -14.39 -58.14 16.89
CA TYR A 569 -14.84 -56.83 16.47
C TYR A 569 -16.09 -56.99 15.59
N ASP A 570 -17.19 -56.39 16.04
CA ASP A 570 -18.51 -56.56 15.45
C ASP A 570 -18.86 -55.43 14.43
N GLY A 571 -17.92 -54.54 14.11
CA GLY A 571 -18.10 -53.46 13.12
C GLY A 571 -17.60 -53.80 11.71
N GLU A 572 -17.76 -52.86 10.78
CA GLU A 572 -17.21 -52.96 9.42
C GLU A 572 -15.68 -52.88 9.44
N VAL A 573 -15.05 -53.73 8.63
CA VAL A 573 -13.58 -53.84 8.54
C VAL A 573 -13.18 -53.50 7.12
N GLU A 574 -12.52 -52.36 6.97
CA GLU A 574 -11.93 -51.94 5.71
C GLU A 574 -10.50 -52.50 5.62
N THR A 575 -10.22 -53.28 4.56
CA THR A 575 -8.88 -53.81 4.27
C THR A 575 -8.43 -53.33 2.89
N ASP A 576 -7.14 -53.01 2.73
CA ASP A 576 -6.56 -52.59 1.44
C ASP A 576 -6.69 -53.66 0.35
N THR A 577 -6.73 -54.94 0.75
CA THR A 577 -7.03 -56.07 -0.13
C THR A 577 -8.37 -56.69 0.28
N PRO A 578 -9.32 -56.88 -0.64
CA PRO A 578 -10.58 -57.53 -0.31
C PRO A 578 -10.34 -58.99 0.11
N ASP A 579 -10.87 -59.36 1.27
CA ASP A 579 -10.83 -60.72 1.83
C ASP A 579 -11.89 -61.60 1.14
N ASP A 580 -11.71 -61.85 -0.16
CA ASP A 580 -12.66 -62.64 -0.97
C ASP A 580 -12.36 -64.15 -0.94
N GLU A 581 -11.11 -64.54 -0.68
CA GLU A 581 -10.67 -65.93 -0.67
C GLU A 581 -10.75 -66.54 0.74
N VAL A 582 -11.54 -67.62 0.87
CA VAL A 582 -11.63 -68.41 2.11
C VAL A 582 -10.45 -69.39 2.15
N VAL A 583 -9.56 -69.21 3.13
CA VAL A 583 -8.36 -70.04 3.35
C VAL A 583 -8.73 -71.41 3.94
N SER A 584 -9.69 -71.43 4.86
CA SER A 584 -10.26 -72.69 5.38
C SER A 584 -11.70 -72.51 5.87
N GLN A 585 -12.50 -73.57 5.73
CA GLN A 585 -13.89 -73.62 6.18
C GLN A 585 -14.11 -74.85 7.04
N GLU A 586 -14.58 -74.64 8.28
CA GLU A 586 -14.89 -75.71 9.23
C GLU A 586 -16.36 -75.66 9.60
N THR A 587 -17.07 -76.80 9.48
CA THR A 587 -18.49 -76.91 9.87
C THR A 587 -18.57 -77.66 11.20
N SER A 588 -19.12 -77.01 12.23
CA SER A 588 -19.29 -77.62 13.55
C SER A 588 -20.54 -78.51 13.61
N ALA A 589 -20.61 -79.42 14.59
CA ALA A 589 -21.72 -80.36 14.77
C ALA A 589 -23.10 -79.68 14.95
N ASP A 590 -23.12 -78.41 15.38
CA ASP A 590 -24.32 -77.59 15.59
C ASP A 590 -24.79 -76.84 14.33
N GLY A 591 -24.19 -77.10 13.16
CA GLY A 591 -24.54 -76.45 11.89
C GLY A 591 -23.91 -75.07 11.64
N THR A 592 -23.13 -74.53 12.60
CA THR A 592 -22.41 -73.26 12.39
C THR A 592 -21.16 -73.46 11.52
N VAL A 593 -20.95 -72.55 10.57
CA VAL A 593 -19.80 -72.54 9.66
C VAL A 593 -18.80 -71.48 10.12
N THR A 594 -17.54 -71.90 10.34
CA THR A 594 -16.43 -70.96 10.58
C THR A 594 -15.63 -70.82 9.29
N LYS A 595 -15.56 -69.60 8.77
CA LYS A 595 -14.74 -69.22 7.60
C LYS A 595 -13.51 -68.47 8.09
N LEU A 596 -12.33 -68.95 7.70
CA LEU A 596 -11.06 -68.27 7.93
C LEU A 596 -10.62 -67.58 6.63
N TYR A 597 -10.51 -66.27 6.68
CA TYR A 597 -9.86 -65.44 5.67
C TYR A 597 -8.42 -65.14 6.10
N ARG A 598 -7.70 -64.36 5.30
CA ARG A 598 -6.29 -64.02 5.57
C ARG A 598 -6.10 -63.34 6.94
N ASP A 599 -6.88 -62.29 7.20
CA ASP A 599 -6.80 -61.50 8.43
C ASP A 599 -8.13 -61.39 9.18
N ARG A 600 -9.12 -62.20 8.78
CA ARG A 600 -10.46 -62.23 9.40
C ARG A 600 -10.94 -63.67 9.63
N ARG A 601 -11.64 -63.91 10.73
CA ARG A 601 -12.31 -65.18 11.04
C ARG A 601 -13.76 -64.89 11.37
N VAL A 602 -14.67 -65.43 10.55
CA VAL A 602 -16.11 -65.22 10.69
C VAL A 602 -16.78 -66.53 11.05
N ARG A 603 -17.72 -66.49 12.01
CA ARG A 603 -18.60 -67.60 12.33
C ARG A 603 -20.02 -67.24 11.93
N GLU A 604 -20.66 -68.06 11.12
CA GLU A 604 -22.01 -67.87 10.59
C GLU A 604 -22.92 -69.03 11.00
N THR A 605 -24.22 -68.75 11.18
CA THR A 605 -25.26 -69.79 11.33
C THR A 605 -25.56 -70.46 9.99
N ALA A 606 -26.29 -71.58 10.01
CA ALA A 606 -26.71 -72.28 8.80
C ALA A 606 -27.58 -71.40 7.86
N ASP A 607 -28.24 -70.38 8.41
CA ASP A 607 -29.08 -69.41 7.70
C ASP A 607 -28.28 -68.17 7.20
N GLY A 608 -26.96 -68.12 7.45
CA GLY A 608 -26.08 -67.06 6.98
C GLY A 608 -25.97 -65.83 7.91
N GLU A 609 -26.51 -65.90 9.13
CA GLU A 609 -26.37 -64.80 10.10
C GLU A 609 -25.01 -64.86 10.80
N MET A 610 -24.33 -63.70 10.89
CA MET A 610 -23.01 -63.60 11.50
C MET A 610 -23.11 -63.69 13.03
N VAL A 611 -22.51 -64.72 13.62
CA VAL A 611 -22.48 -64.99 15.07
C VAL A 611 -21.32 -64.25 15.75
N SER A 612 -20.15 -64.25 15.13
CA SER A 612 -18.96 -63.58 15.67
C SER A 612 -17.92 -63.33 14.59
N GLN A 613 -17.26 -62.18 14.65
CA GLN A 613 -16.15 -61.82 13.79
C GLN A 613 -14.90 -61.53 14.61
N TYR A 614 -13.78 -62.16 14.25
CA TYR A 614 -12.45 -61.87 14.78
C TYR A 614 -11.56 -61.32 13.69
N ILE A 615 -10.75 -60.32 14.04
CA ILE A 615 -9.75 -59.71 13.16
C ILE A 615 -8.38 -60.05 13.70
N ARG A 616 -7.47 -60.39 12.80
CA ARG A 616 -6.05 -60.54 13.08
C ARG A 616 -5.37 -59.19 12.95
N THR A 617 -4.90 -58.64 14.05
CA THR A 617 -4.27 -57.31 14.08
C THR A 617 -3.21 -57.22 15.18
N THR A 618 -2.61 -56.06 15.40
CA THR A 618 -1.65 -55.81 16.47
C THR A 618 -2.21 -54.84 17.50
N PRO A 619 -1.78 -54.91 18.78
CA PRO A 619 -2.14 -53.90 19.77
C PRO A 619 -1.89 -52.46 19.32
N GLY A 620 -0.79 -52.20 18.60
CA GLY A 620 -0.49 -50.86 18.08
C GLY A 620 -1.49 -50.35 17.04
N ARG A 621 -1.94 -51.22 16.12
CA ARG A 621 -3.03 -50.90 15.17
C ARG A 621 -4.36 -50.67 15.87
N ILE A 622 -4.63 -51.41 16.95
CA ILE A 622 -5.83 -51.23 17.78
C ILE A 622 -5.79 -49.85 18.45
N ILE A 623 -4.67 -49.46 19.06
CA ILE A 623 -4.50 -48.15 19.70
C ILE A 623 -4.73 -47.02 18.68
N TYR A 624 -4.13 -47.13 17.49
CA TYR A 624 -4.28 -46.13 16.43
C TYR A 624 -5.73 -45.99 15.95
N ASN A 625 -6.39 -47.10 15.61
CA ASN A 625 -7.77 -47.07 15.13
C ASN A 625 -8.77 -46.68 16.22
N LYS A 626 -8.54 -47.11 17.46
CA LYS A 626 -9.35 -46.69 18.60
C LYS A 626 -9.28 -45.18 18.80
N ALA A 627 -8.10 -44.57 18.70
CA ALA A 627 -7.96 -43.12 18.77
C ALA A 627 -8.77 -42.38 17.67
N ILE A 628 -8.85 -42.95 16.46
CA ILE A 628 -9.67 -42.40 15.38
C ILE A 628 -11.17 -42.59 15.69
N MET A 629 -11.57 -43.78 16.11
CA MET A 629 -12.97 -44.11 16.43
C MET A 629 -13.51 -43.24 17.58
N ASP A 630 -12.72 -43.07 18.64
CA ASP A 630 -13.08 -42.26 19.80
C ASP A 630 -13.31 -40.79 19.38
N VAL A 631 -12.55 -40.28 18.41
CA VAL A 631 -12.73 -38.92 17.86
C VAL A 631 -13.92 -38.82 16.90
N LEU A 632 -14.23 -39.86 16.13
CA LEU A 632 -15.41 -39.86 15.23
C LEU A 632 -16.74 -40.03 15.97
N MET A 633 -16.71 -40.66 17.14
CA MET A 633 -17.90 -40.87 18.00
C MET A 633 -18.14 -39.72 18.99
N ALA A 634 -17.12 -38.89 19.26
CA ALA A 634 -17.20 -37.69 20.10
C ALA A 634 -17.66 -36.46 19.31
#